data_AF-A0A821VCW4-F1
#
_entry.id   AF-A0A821VCW4-F1
#
_cell.length_a   1.000
_cell.length_b   1.000
_cell.length_c   1.000
_cell.angle_alpha   90.00
_cell.angle_beta   90.00
_cell.angle_gamma   90.00
#
_symmetry.space_group_name_H-M   'P 1'
#
loop_
_entity.id
_entity.type
_entity.pdbx_description
1 polymer ?
#
loop_
_entity_poly.entity_id
_entity_poly.type
_entity_poly.pdbx_seq_one_letter_code
_entity_poly.pdbx_strand_id
1 'polypeptide(L)'
;EGRIEFNDFQLRYRPELEPVLKGISLRIEPRSKIGIIGRTGAGKSSIFQALLRLTDKATTNGQILIDGIDISKISLNHLRSNLNIIPQSPVLFSNTLRYNLDPFHHYTDRQVWDALEAVQLKTKILSLKDQLNTPIAEYGSNFSVGECQLMCIARAILKPSKILLIDEATAHVDTKTD
;
A
#
# COMPACT_ATOMS: atom_id res chain seq x y z
N GLU A 1 -0.02 -14.03 11.47
CA GLU A 1 0.88 -14.69 10.53
C GLU A 1 0.79 -14.10 9.12
N GLY A 2 -0.29 -13.38 8.80
CA GLY A 2 -0.54 -12.82 7.48
C GLY A 2 -1.43 -13.72 6.62
N ARG A 3 -2.18 -14.66 7.22
CA ARG A 3 -3.18 -15.44 6.50
C ARG A 3 -4.38 -14.55 6.18
N ILE A 4 -4.91 -14.63 4.96
CA ILE A 4 -6.11 -13.89 4.53
C ILE A 4 -7.14 -14.89 4.02
N GLU A 5 -8.37 -14.77 4.47
CA GLU A 5 -9.49 -15.61 4.02
C GLU A 5 -10.68 -14.72 3.66
N PHE A 6 -11.22 -14.91 2.46
CA PHE A 6 -12.51 -14.38 2.06
C PHE A 6 -13.52 -15.53 2.12
N ASN A 7 -14.65 -15.31 2.76
CA ASN A 7 -15.73 -16.28 2.92
C ASN A 7 -17.01 -15.68 2.34
N ASP A 8 -17.40 -16.14 1.14
CA ASP A 8 -18.57 -15.64 0.37
C ASP A 8 -18.67 -14.11 0.34
N PHE A 9 -17.52 -13.44 0.17
CA PHE A 9 -17.45 -11.99 0.31
C PHE A 9 -18.05 -11.28 -0.90
N GLN A 10 -18.94 -10.34 -0.63
CA GLN A 10 -19.60 -9.50 -1.63
C GLN A 10 -19.36 -8.03 -1.33
N LEU A 11 -19.19 -7.25 -2.38
CA LEU A 11 -19.03 -5.79 -2.28
C LEU A 11 -19.83 -5.09 -3.37
N ARG A 12 -20.61 -4.10 -2.95
CA ARG A 12 -21.25 -3.09 -3.80
C ARG A 12 -20.63 -1.72 -3.51
N TYR A 13 -20.55 -0.85 -4.50
CA TYR A 13 -20.17 0.55 -4.25
C TYR A 13 -21.31 1.39 -3.69
N ARG A 14 -22.55 1.04 -4.05
CA ARG A 14 -23.77 1.64 -3.51
C ARG A 14 -24.84 0.55 -3.38
N PRO A 15 -25.75 0.65 -2.39
CA PRO A 15 -26.78 -0.36 -2.15
C PRO A 15 -27.60 -0.73 -3.39
N GLU A 16 -27.91 0.26 -4.24
CA GLU A 16 -28.71 0.14 -5.45
C GLU A 16 -27.98 -0.45 -6.66
N LEU A 17 -26.64 -0.54 -6.61
CA LEU A 17 -25.83 -1.05 -7.71
C LEU A 17 -25.57 -2.55 -7.57
N GLU A 18 -25.35 -3.22 -8.69
CA GLU A 18 -24.89 -4.60 -8.71
C GLU A 18 -23.54 -4.78 -7.98
N PRO A 19 -23.29 -5.94 -7.35
CA PRO A 19 -22.01 -6.17 -6.69
C PRO A 19 -20.86 -6.19 -7.69
N VAL A 20 -19.80 -5.46 -7.35
CA VAL A 20 -18.52 -5.53 -8.05
C VAL A 20 -17.76 -6.81 -7.69
N LEU A 21 -17.84 -7.25 -6.42
CA LEU A 21 -17.37 -8.56 -5.98
C LEU A 21 -18.59 -9.44 -5.63
N LYS A 22 -18.63 -10.65 -6.18
CA LYS A 22 -19.82 -11.54 -6.18
C LYS A 22 -19.51 -12.88 -5.51
N GLY A 23 -19.42 -12.90 -4.18
CA GLY A 23 -19.31 -14.14 -3.41
C GLY A 23 -17.91 -14.74 -3.48
N ILE A 24 -16.88 -13.91 -3.35
CA ILE A 24 -15.49 -14.36 -3.41
C ILE A 24 -15.18 -15.21 -2.19
N SER A 25 -14.76 -16.45 -2.46
CA SER A 25 -14.20 -17.35 -1.46
C SER A 25 -12.78 -17.74 -1.87
N LEU A 26 -11.80 -17.31 -1.10
CA LEU A 26 -10.39 -17.61 -1.36
C LEU A 26 -9.58 -17.59 -0.06
N ARG A 27 -8.46 -18.31 -0.06
CA ARG A 27 -7.54 -18.37 1.06
C ARG A 27 -6.11 -18.15 0.58
N ILE A 28 -5.43 -17.20 1.22
CA ILE A 28 -4.04 -16.85 0.98
C ILE A 28 -3.25 -17.24 2.21
N GLU A 29 -2.32 -18.18 2.05
CA GLU A 29 -1.47 -18.63 3.14
C GLU A 29 -0.41 -17.58 3.53
N PRO A 30 0.03 -17.56 4.81
CA PRO A 30 1.12 -16.71 5.26
C PRO A 30 2.35 -16.80 4.35
N ARG A 31 3.05 -15.65 4.17
CA ARG A 31 4.32 -15.56 3.43
C ARG A 31 4.24 -16.00 1.96
N SER A 32 3.04 -16.04 1.39
CA SER A 32 2.86 -16.30 -0.04
C SER A 32 2.96 -15.00 -0.86
N LYS A 33 3.34 -15.15 -2.13
CA LYS A 33 3.33 -14.07 -3.12
C LYS A 33 2.20 -14.36 -4.11
N ILE A 34 1.17 -13.52 -4.13
CA ILE A 34 -0.02 -13.70 -4.95
C ILE A 34 -0.16 -12.56 -5.94
N GLY A 35 -0.37 -12.90 -7.22
CA GLY A 35 -0.76 -11.94 -8.25
C GLY A 35 -2.26 -11.98 -8.51
N ILE A 36 -2.92 -10.83 -8.58
CA ILE A 36 -4.32 -10.71 -9.00
C ILE A 36 -4.37 -10.20 -10.44
N ILE A 37 -4.76 -11.07 -11.37
CA ILE A 37 -4.83 -10.75 -12.79
C ILE A 37 -6.28 -10.69 -13.28
N GLY A 38 -6.54 -9.85 -14.27
CA GLY A 38 -7.87 -9.70 -14.86
C GLY A 38 -8.01 -8.41 -15.66
N ARG A 39 -9.04 -8.32 -16.50
CA ARG A 39 -9.34 -7.12 -17.31
C ARG A 39 -9.56 -5.88 -16.44
N THR A 40 -9.42 -4.70 -17.02
CA THR A 40 -9.84 -3.45 -16.37
C THR A 40 -11.31 -3.54 -15.97
N GLY A 41 -11.64 -3.07 -14.76
CA GLY A 41 -13.00 -3.19 -14.20
C GLY A 41 -13.36 -4.55 -13.59
N ALA A 42 -12.47 -5.55 -13.60
CA ALA A 42 -12.74 -6.88 -13.02
C ALA A 42 -12.77 -6.92 -11.47
N GLY A 43 -12.78 -5.78 -10.79
CA GLY A 43 -12.84 -5.71 -9.31
C GLY A 43 -11.51 -5.89 -8.58
N LYS A 44 -10.36 -5.86 -9.27
CA LYS A 44 -9.03 -6.01 -8.65
C LYS A 44 -8.78 -4.97 -7.54
N SER A 45 -8.92 -3.68 -7.86
CA SER A 45 -8.78 -2.61 -6.87
C SER A 45 -9.87 -2.66 -5.79
N SER A 46 -11.05 -3.21 -6.10
CA SER A 46 -12.12 -3.43 -5.12
C SER A 46 -11.74 -4.47 -4.07
N ILE A 47 -10.95 -5.49 -4.40
CA ILE A 47 -10.40 -6.44 -3.43
C ILE A 47 -9.48 -5.71 -2.43
N PHE A 48 -8.64 -4.80 -2.92
CA PHE A 48 -7.74 -4.02 -2.06
C PHE A 48 -8.54 -3.08 -1.15
N GLN A 49 -9.55 -2.39 -1.70
CA GLN A 49 -10.45 -1.53 -0.92
C GLN A 49 -11.20 -2.31 0.16
N ALA A 50 -11.63 -3.55 -0.13
CA ALA A 50 -12.27 -4.41 0.84
C ALA A 50 -11.32 -4.81 2.00
N LEU A 51 -10.08 -5.21 1.68
CA LEU A 51 -9.05 -5.53 2.68
C LEU A 51 -8.72 -4.34 3.60
N LEU A 52 -8.70 -3.14 3.02
CA LEU A 52 -8.43 -1.89 3.74
C LEU A 52 -9.66 -1.31 4.45
N ARG A 53 -10.83 -1.93 4.26
CA ARG A 53 -12.14 -1.44 4.69
C ARG A 53 -12.33 0.03 4.32
N LEU A 54 -12.14 0.36 3.05
CA LEU A 54 -12.38 1.69 2.48
C LEU A 54 -13.83 1.88 1.98
N THR A 55 -14.64 0.83 2.03
CA THR A 55 -16.05 0.82 1.62
C THR A 55 -16.97 0.77 2.83
N ASP A 56 -18.21 1.19 2.66
CA ASP A 56 -19.24 1.12 3.69
C ASP A 56 -19.53 -0.35 4.06
N LYS A 57 -19.70 -0.62 5.36
CA LYS A 57 -20.10 -1.93 5.86
C LYS A 57 -21.50 -2.32 5.35
N ALA A 58 -22.39 -1.34 5.15
CA ALA A 58 -23.73 -1.58 4.64
C ALA A 58 -23.75 -2.10 3.19
N THR A 59 -22.66 -1.94 2.44
CA THR A 59 -22.54 -2.42 1.06
C THR A 59 -21.71 -3.69 0.92
N THR A 60 -21.39 -4.34 2.05
CA THR A 60 -20.61 -5.58 2.09
C THR A 60 -21.41 -6.73 2.71
N ASN A 61 -21.21 -7.94 2.21
CA ASN A 61 -21.72 -9.17 2.81
C ASN A 61 -20.62 -10.25 2.82
N GLY A 62 -20.80 -11.31 3.60
CA GLY A 62 -19.75 -12.31 3.84
C GLY A 62 -18.67 -11.78 4.79
N GLN A 63 -17.53 -12.45 4.82
CA GLN A 63 -16.46 -12.13 5.77
C GLN A 63 -15.08 -12.07 5.12
N ILE A 64 -14.23 -11.22 5.68
CA ILE A 64 -12.79 -11.26 5.45
C ILE A 64 -12.13 -11.50 6.80
N LEU A 65 -11.32 -12.55 6.88
CA LEU A 65 -10.55 -12.89 8.07
C LEU A 65 -9.07 -12.61 7.79
N ILE A 66 -8.39 -12.00 8.76
CA ILE A 66 -6.93 -11.94 8.81
C ILE A 66 -6.49 -12.69 10.05
N ASP A 67 -5.68 -13.73 9.88
CA ASP A 67 -5.23 -14.61 10.96
C ASP A 67 -6.41 -15.18 11.80
N GLY A 68 -7.52 -15.54 11.13
CA GLY A 68 -8.73 -16.06 11.77
C GLY A 68 -9.62 -14.98 12.43
N ILE A 69 -9.20 -13.72 12.43
CA ILE A 69 -9.96 -12.61 13.02
C ILE A 69 -10.75 -11.90 11.94
N ASP A 70 -12.08 -11.80 12.13
CA ASP A 70 -12.96 -11.01 11.27
C ASP A 70 -12.59 -9.52 11.34
N ILE A 71 -12.13 -8.99 10.21
CA ILE A 71 -11.62 -7.61 10.16
C ILE A 71 -12.72 -6.57 10.37
N SER A 72 -14.00 -6.94 10.26
CA SER A 72 -15.13 -6.05 10.53
C SER A 72 -15.30 -5.74 12.03
N LYS A 73 -14.71 -6.56 12.90
CA LYS A 73 -14.80 -6.47 14.37
C LYS A 73 -13.67 -5.68 15.02
N ILE A 74 -12.63 -5.32 14.25
CA ILE A 74 -11.49 -4.53 14.73
C ILE A 74 -11.60 -3.07 14.28
N SER A 75 -10.89 -2.18 14.99
CA SER A 75 -10.83 -0.77 14.62
C SER A 75 -10.06 -0.58 13.31
N LEU A 76 -10.45 0.44 12.53
CA LEU A 76 -9.79 0.75 11.26
C LEU A 76 -8.31 1.12 11.45
N ASN A 77 -8.00 1.84 12.54
CA ASN A 77 -6.62 2.19 12.87
C ASN A 77 -5.78 0.95 13.13
N HIS A 78 -6.30 -0.02 13.91
CA HIS A 78 -5.58 -1.26 14.18
C HIS A 78 -5.44 -2.13 12.92
N LEU A 79 -6.47 -2.22 12.08
CA LEU A 79 -6.37 -2.94 10.82
C LEU A 79 -5.30 -2.31 9.90
N ARG A 80 -5.40 -1.00 9.65
CA ARG A 80 -4.54 -0.28 8.68
C ARG A 80 -3.12 -0.05 9.20
N SER A 81 -2.89 -0.05 10.51
CA SER A 81 -1.53 -0.03 11.05
C SER A 81 -0.78 -1.34 10.77
N ASN A 82 -1.50 -2.46 10.59
CA ASN A 82 -0.92 -3.78 10.33
C ASN A 82 -0.86 -4.16 8.85
N LEU A 83 -1.31 -3.27 7.96
CA LEU A 83 -1.22 -3.42 6.50
C LEU A 83 -0.28 -2.35 5.93
N ASN A 84 0.44 -2.71 4.86
CA ASN A 84 1.13 -1.77 4.00
C ASN A 84 0.56 -1.78 2.60
N ILE A 85 0.64 -0.62 1.95
CA ILE A 85 0.20 -0.43 0.58
C ILE A 85 1.30 0.33 -0.16
N ILE A 86 1.62 -0.14 -1.35
CA ILE A 86 2.36 0.61 -2.36
C ILE A 86 1.35 0.92 -3.48
N PRO A 87 0.89 2.17 -3.61
CA PRO A 87 -0.10 2.53 -4.63
C PRO A 87 0.51 2.56 -6.04
N GLN A 88 -0.35 2.50 -7.05
CA GLN A 88 0.00 2.65 -8.46
C GLN A 88 0.64 4.01 -8.74
N SER A 89 0.03 5.09 -8.21
CA SER A 89 0.55 6.45 -8.30
C SER A 89 1.08 6.89 -6.94
N PRO A 90 2.37 7.29 -6.83
CA PRO A 90 2.94 7.70 -5.57
C PRO A 90 2.28 9.01 -5.11
N VAL A 91 1.82 9.03 -3.85
CA VAL A 91 1.24 10.22 -3.24
C VAL A 91 2.25 10.79 -2.25
N LEU A 92 2.80 11.96 -2.57
CA LEU A 92 3.68 12.73 -1.70
C LEU A 92 2.99 14.04 -1.31
N PHE A 93 3.21 14.47 -0.07
CA PHE A 93 2.70 15.71 0.47
C PHE A 93 3.75 16.80 0.36
N SER A 94 3.31 18.05 0.18
CA SER A 94 4.16 19.25 0.18
C SER A 94 4.74 19.49 1.58
N ASN A 95 5.85 18.82 1.88
CA ASN A 95 6.56 18.85 3.17
C ASN A 95 7.98 18.29 2.94
N THR A 96 8.77 18.10 3.99
CA THR A 96 10.10 17.50 3.88
C THR A 96 10.04 16.04 3.39
N LEU A 97 11.14 15.56 2.82
CA LEU A 97 11.33 14.14 2.52
C LEU A 97 11.19 13.28 3.79
N ARG A 98 11.74 13.74 4.92
CA ARG A 98 11.62 13.11 6.24
C ARG A 98 10.16 12.94 6.68
N TYR A 99 9.34 13.98 6.53
CA TYR A 99 7.91 13.93 6.84
C TYR A 99 7.19 12.94 5.93
N ASN A 100 7.53 12.95 4.63
CA ASN A 100 6.93 12.03 3.70
C ASN A 100 7.25 10.58 4.06
N LEU A 101 8.45 10.25 4.52
CA LEU A 101 8.82 8.86 4.87
C LEU A 101 8.27 8.41 6.23
N ASP A 102 8.27 9.28 7.22
CA ASP A 102 7.80 8.96 8.58
C ASP A 102 7.22 10.21 9.27
N PRO A 103 5.93 10.52 9.04
CA PRO A 103 5.29 11.75 9.52
C PRO A 103 5.06 11.78 11.04
N PHE A 104 5.14 10.63 11.71
CA PHE A 104 4.92 10.50 13.16
C PHE A 104 6.22 10.35 13.95
N HIS A 105 7.37 10.44 13.29
CA HIS A 105 8.69 10.30 13.91
C HIS A 105 8.84 8.99 14.71
N HIS A 106 8.28 7.89 14.19
CA HIS A 106 8.42 6.57 14.82
C HIS A 106 9.81 5.95 14.59
N TYR A 107 10.57 6.43 13.61
CA TYR A 107 11.86 5.85 13.22
C TYR A 107 13.01 6.86 13.36
N THR A 108 14.19 6.35 13.69
CA THR A 108 15.41 7.18 13.71
C THR A 108 15.87 7.52 12.30
N ASP A 109 16.64 8.60 12.15
CA ASP A 109 17.19 8.99 10.84
C ASP A 109 18.07 7.90 10.25
N ARG A 110 18.78 7.12 11.08
CA ARG A 110 19.53 5.94 10.63
C ARG A 110 18.62 4.95 9.91
N GLN A 111 17.47 4.60 10.50
CA GLN A 111 16.51 3.68 9.88
C GLN A 111 15.92 4.26 8.59
N VAL A 112 15.68 5.57 8.54
CA VAL A 112 15.24 6.28 7.33
C VAL A 112 16.29 6.19 6.23
N TRP A 113 17.56 6.40 6.57
CA TRP A 113 18.68 6.25 5.63
C TRP A 113 18.86 4.80 5.16
N ASP A 114 18.72 3.82 6.05
CA ASP A 114 18.80 2.39 5.71
C ASP A 114 17.67 2.01 4.73
N ALA A 115 16.46 2.55 4.91
CA ALA A 115 15.34 2.35 3.98
C ALA A 115 15.58 3.03 2.62
N LEU A 116 16.15 4.24 2.62
CA LEU A 116 16.55 4.95 1.39
C LEU A 116 17.68 4.23 0.64
N GLU A 117 18.58 3.56 1.36
CA GLU A 117 19.66 2.74 0.79
C GLU A 117 19.11 1.49 0.13
N ALA A 118 18.17 0.80 0.78
CA ALA A 118 17.51 -0.39 0.24
C ALA A 118 16.78 -0.13 -1.09
N VAL A 119 16.35 1.11 -1.35
CA VAL A 119 15.73 1.54 -2.62
C VAL A 119 16.66 2.36 -3.52
N GLN A 120 17.97 2.36 -3.23
CA GLN A 120 19.00 3.05 -4.03
C GLN A 120 18.83 4.58 -4.15
N LEU A 121 18.08 5.22 -3.24
CA LEU A 121 17.88 6.67 -3.22
C LEU A 121 18.90 7.41 -2.34
N LYS A 122 19.56 6.72 -1.39
CA LYS A 122 20.46 7.36 -0.40
C LYS A 122 21.49 8.30 -1.02
N THR A 123 22.22 7.87 -2.04
CA THR A 123 23.26 8.69 -2.70
C THR A 123 22.67 9.95 -3.33
N LYS A 124 21.52 9.84 -4.00
CA LYS A 124 20.82 11.00 -4.58
C LYS A 124 20.37 11.97 -3.49
N ILE A 125 19.78 11.47 -2.40
CA ILE A 125 19.30 12.35 -1.32
C ILE A 125 20.48 13.02 -0.58
N LEU A 126 21.61 12.32 -0.41
CA LEU A 126 22.82 12.90 0.17
C LEU A 126 23.45 14.01 -0.68
N SER A 127 23.25 14.00 -2.01
CA SER A 127 23.76 15.07 -2.88
C SER A 127 22.89 16.34 -2.87
N LEU A 128 21.66 16.26 -2.34
CA LEU A 128 20.80 17.41 -2.14
C LEU A 128 21.25 18.21 -0.92
N LYS A 129 21.23 19.54 -1.04
CA LYS A 129 21.68 20.47 0.00
C LYS A 129 21.05 20.19 1.37
N ASP A 130 19.75 19.93 1.39
CA ASP A 130 18.97 19.79 2.62
C ASP A 130 18.72 18.32 3.03
N GLN A 131 19.18 17.35 2.24
CA GLN A 131 19.09 15.91 2.53
C GLN A 131 17.67 15.46 2.95
N LEU A 132 17.49 14.88 4.15
CA LEU A 132 16.16 14.48 4.65
C LEU A 132 15.19 15.66 4.81
N ASN A 133 15.71 16.88 4.98
CA ASN A 133 14.92 18.10 5.07
C ASN A 133 14.61 18.73 3.70
N THR A 134 15.02 18.10 2.59
CA THR A 134 14.67 18.58 1.25
C THR A 134 13.16 18.73 1.12
N PRO A 135 12.66 19.91 0.69
CA PRO A 135 11.24 20.11 0.46
C PRO A 135 10.78 19.30 -0.75
N ILE A 136 9.68 18.58 -0.57
CA ILE A 136 8.94 17.92 -1.63
C ILE A 136 7.91 18.93 -2.15
N ALA A 137 7.94 19.20 -3.46
CA ALA A 137 6.97 20.07 -4.12
C ALA A 137 5.61 19.37 -4.22
N GLU A 138 4.57 20.10 -4.64
CA GLU A 138 3.22 19.53 -4.81
C GLU A 138 3.26 18.23 -5.64
N TYR A 139 2.68 17.18 -5.07
CA TYR A 139 2.63 15.82 -5.63
C TYR A 139 4.01 15.23 -5.98
N GLY A 140 5.10 15.74 -5.39
CA GLY A 140 6.45 15.29 -5.70
C GLY A 140 6.97 15.75 -7.07
N SER A 141 6.43 16.82 -7.64
CA SER A 141 6.78 17.32 -8.98
C SER A 141 8.27 17.66 -9.20
N ASN A 142 9.05 17.81 -8.11
CA ASN A 142 10.50 18.02 -8.16
C ASN A 142 11.33 16.72 -8.16
N PHE A 143 10.69 15.55 -8.21
CA PHE A 143 11.30 14.22 -8.36
C PHE A 143 10.70 13.49 -9.56
N SER A 144 11.43 12.52 -10.10
CA SER A 144 10.87 11.67 -11.14
C SER A 144 9.77 10.76 -10.58
N VAL A 145 8.86 10.29 -11.43
CA VAL A 145 7.80 9.36 -11.02
C VAL A 145 8.40 8.09 -10.39
N GLY A 146 9.51 7.58 -10.95
CA GLY A 146 10.23 6.44 -10.41
C GLY A 146 10.82 6.70 -9.02
N GLU A 147 11.36 7.90 -8.78
CA GLU A 147 11.87 8.29 -7.46
C GLU A 147 10.75 8.40 -6.43
N CYS A 148 9.63 9.01 -6.81
CA CYS A 148 8.43 9.05 -5.97
C CYS A 148 7.94 7.62 -5.64
N GLN A 149 8.04 6.68 -6.58
CA GLN A 149 7.71 5.27 -6.35
C GLN A 149 8.69 4.59 -5.39
N LEU A 150 9.99 4.82 -5.55
CA LEU A 150 11.02 4.31 -4.63
C LEU A 150 10.83 4.88 -3.22
N MET A 151 10.40 6.14 -3.07
CA MET A 151 10.01 6.69 -1.77
C MET A 151 8.81 5.95 -1.16
N CYS A 152 7.82 5.54 -1.97
CA CYS A 152 6.71 4.71 -1.49
C CYS A 152 7.17 3.32 -1.04
N ILE A 153 8.14 2.73 -1.73
CA ILE A 153 8.76 1.46 -1.33
C ILE A 153 9.55 1.64 -0.03
N ALA A 154 10.31 2.73 0.13
CA ALA A 154 11.04 3.05 1.36
C ALA A 154 10.10 3.17 2.57
N ARG A 155 8.91 3.79 2.40
CA ARG A 155 7.86 3.81 3.43
C ARG A 155 7.41 2.40 3.84
N ALA A 156 7.23 1.51 2.86
CA ALA A 156 6.82 0.14 3.11
C ALA A 156 7.91 -0.67 3.84
N ILE A 157 9.19 -0.38 3.57
CA ILE A 157 10.34 -0.97 4.28
C ILE A 157 10.39 -0.46 5.73
N LEU A 158 10.19 0.84 5.96
CA LEU A 158 10.22 1.43 7.30
C LEU A 158 9.16 0.86 8.24
N LYS A 159 7.97 0.58 7.71
CA LYS A 159 6.84 0.06 8.49
C LYS A 159 6.64 -1.44 8.21
N PRO A 160 7.46 -2.37 8.72
CA PRO A 160 7.28 -3.78 8.39
C PRO A 160 5.88 -4.27 8.78
N SER A 161 5.19 -4.90 7.83
CA SER A 161 3.86 -5.49 8.01
C SER A 161 3.84 -6.90 7.47
N LYS A 162 2.93 -7.74 7.99
CA LYS A 162 2.81 -9.15 7.55
C LYS A 162 2.13 -9.26 6.18
N ILE A 163 1.42 -8.21 5.75
CA ILE A 163 0.66 -8.16 4.51
C ILE A 163 1.02 -6.85 3.79
N LEU A 164 1.62 -7.00 2.61
CA LEU A 164 1.95 -5.91 1.71
C LEU A 164 1.06 -6.00 0.47
N LEU A 165 0.31 -4.93 0.20
CA LEU A 165 -0.50 -4.75 -0.99
C LEU A 165 0.27 -3.88 -1.98
N ILE A 166 0.42 -4.34 -3.22
CA ILE A 166 1.12 -3.59 -4.28
C ILE A 166 0.13 -3.42 -5.43
N ASP A 167 -0.25 -2.17 -5.71
CA ASP A 167 -1.13 -1.84 -6.83
C ASP A 167 -0.26 -1.52 -8.06
N GLU A 168 -0.47 -2.26 -9.14
CA GLU A 168 0.30 -2.20 -10.40
C GLU A 168 1.83 -2.19 -10.25
N ALA A 169 2.39 -3.27 -9.71
CA ALA A 169 3.84 -3.46 -9.50
C ALA A 169 4.73 -3.28 -10.76
N THR A 170 4.16 -3.27 -11.96
CA THR A 170 4.86 -3.24 -13.24
C THR A 170 4.68 -1.94 -14.03
N ALA A 171 3.88 -0.97 -13.57
CA ALA A 171 3.48 0.17 -14.38
C ALA A 171 4.61 1.19 -14.69
N HIS A 172 5.70 1.17 -13.92
CA HIS A 172 6.78 2.16 -14.04
C HIS A 172 8.19 1.56 -13.89
N VAL A 173 8.33 0.25 -14.10
CA VAL A 173 9.66 -0.38 -14.14
C VAL A 173 10.21 -0.19 -15.55
N ASP A 174 11.17 0.73 -15.71
CA ASP A 174 11.98 0.82 -16.91
C ASP A 174 12.56 -0.56 -17.22
N THR A 175 12.36 -1.05 -18.46
CA THR A 175 12.90 -2.33 -18.95
C THR A 175 14.42 -2.32 -19.17
N LYS A 176 15.16 -1.38 -18.58
CA LYS A 176 16.62 -1.35 -18.64
C LYS A 176 17.24 -2.21 -17.53
N THR A 177 17.07 -3.52 -17.66
CA THR A 177 18.02 -4.48 -17.08
C THR A 177 18.04 -5.72 -17.97
N ASP A 178 18.81 -5.61 -19.06
CA ASP A 178 19.48 -6.73 -19.75
C ASP A 178 20.95 -6.31 -19.94
#